data_AF-A0A367WFR7-F1
#
_entry.id   AF-A0A367WFR7-F1
#
_cell.length_a   1.000
_cell.length_b   1.000
_cell.length_c   1.000
_cell.angle_alpha   90.00
_cell.angle_beta   90.00
_cell.angle_gamma   90.00
#
_symmetry.space_group_name_H-M   'P 1'
#
loop_
_entity.id
_entity.type
_entity.pdbx_description
1 polymer ?
#
loop_
_entity_poly.entity_id
_entity_poly.type
_entity_poly.pdbx_seq_one_letter_code
_entity_poly.pdbx_strand_id
1 'polypeptide(L)'
;MTVRKGAIALALMMVCGLPLGAYAAQCEEGNAATDYSGWQYIENNAARTADSYAASHNPKATYIFATSEVVYQSELGYVVVLTNKGRSGDISTATLTTNFDFCGDPARLDDNREDLFTVTGGSFNGQHF
;
A
#
# COMPACT_ATOMS: atom_id res chain seq x y z
N MET A 1 -23.48 70.10 8.05
CA MET A 1 -23.18 69.51 6.73
C MET A 1 -23.37 68.01 6.83
N THR A 2 -23.99 67.45 5.81
CA THR A 2 -24.65 66.14 5.80
C THR A 2 -23.85 65.15 4.94
N VAL A 3 -24.01 63.85 5.23
CA VAL A 3 -23.78 62.66 4.36
C VAL A 3 -22.29 62.27 4.04
N ARG A 4 -21.82 61.01 3.89
CA ARG A 4 -22.38 59.65 3.65
C ARG A 4 -21.52 58.53 4.26
N LYS A 5 -22.25 57.47 4.63
CA LYS A 5 -21.94 56.03 4.69
C LYS A 5 -20.79 55.53 3.80
N GLY A 6 -20.00 54.60 4.35
CA GLY A 6 -19.18 53.66 3.60
C GLY A 6 -18.88 52.42 4.46
N ALA A 7 -19.77 51.43 4.43
CA ALA A 7 -19.49 50.10 4.97
C ALA A 7 -18.63 49.34 3.96
N ILE A 8 -17.48 48.83 4.39
CA ILE A 8 -16.74 47.81 3.64
C ILE A 8 -16.81 46.53 4.48
N ALA A 9 -17.71 45.65 4.08
CA ALA A 9 -17.70 44.26 4.52
C ALA A 9 -16.53 43.57 3.81
N LEU A 10 -15.54 43.10 4.55
CA LEU A 10 -14.52 42.20 4.03
C LEU A 10 -15.05 40.77 4.17
N ALA A 11 -15.53 40.22 3.07
CA ALA A 11 -15.97 38.83 2.98
C ALA A 11 -14.77 37.90 2.70
N LEU A 12 -14.78 36.78 3.43
CA LEU A 12 -14.29 35.44 3.07
C LEU A 12 -12.97 35.30 2.29
N MET A 13 -12.02 34.60 2.91
CA MET A 13 -11.47 33.38 2.30
C MET A 13 -11.01 32.42 3.40
N MET A 14 -11.96 31.64 3.91
CA MET A 14 -11.67 30.43 4.66
C MET A 14 -11.29 29.37 3.63
N VAL A 15 -10.00 29.28 3.30
CA VAL A 15 -9.46 28.16 2.54
C VAL A 15 -9.43 26.98 3.49
N CYS A 16 -10.57 26.28 3.60
CA CYS A 16 -10.57 24.90 4.05
C CYS A 16 -9.78 24.11 3.01
N GLY A 17 -8.46 24.01 3.23
CA GLY A 17 -7.61 23.01 2.60
C GLY A 17 -8.03 21.64 3.11
N LEU A 18 -9.12 21.11 2.56
CA LEU A 18 -9.38 19.69 2.62
C LEU A 18 -8.28 19.03 1.77
N PRO A 19 -7.54 18.03 2.29
CA PRO A 19 -6.71 17.21 1.42
C PRO A 19 -7.66 16.55 0.43
N LEU A 20 -7.56 16.95 -0.83
CA LEU A 20 -8.17 16.23 -1.93
C LEU A 20 -7.61 14.82 -1.85
N GLY A 21 -8.46 13.87 -1.44
CA GLY A 21 -8.18 12.46 -1.63
C GLY A 21 -7.93 12.26 -3.11
N ALA A 22 -6.66 12.20 -3.49
CA ALA A 22 -6.29 11.69 -4.78
C ALA A 22 -6.79 10.25 -4.76
N TYR A 23 -7.84 9.98 -5.52
CA TYR A 23 -8.10 8.64 -6.01
C TYR A 23 -6.76 8.20 -6.62
N ALA A 24 -6.06 7.28 -5.96
CA ALA A 24 -4.72 6.89 -6.36
C ALA A 24 -4.84 6.41 -7.80
N ALA A 25 -4.38 7.16 -8.79
CA ALA A 25 -4.43 6.71 -10.18
C ALA A 25 -3.39 5.60 -10.37
N GLN A 26 -3.56 4.76 -11.38
CA GLN A 26 -2.50 3.86 -11.80
C GLN A 26 -1.27 4.71 -12.18
N CYS A 27 -0.07 4.24 -11.86
CA CYS A 27 1.17 4.93 -12.20
C CYS A 27 1.26 5.13 -13.71
N GLU A 28 1.93 6.22 -14.11
CA GLU A 28 2.39 6.35 -15.50
C GLU A 28 3.29 5.17 -15.86
N GLU A 29 3.30 4.80 -17.15
CA GLU A 29 4.11 3.68 -17.65
C GLU A 29 5.59 3.89 -17.31
N GLY A 30 6.22 2.86 -16.70
CA GLY A 30 7.63 2.90 -16.30
C GLY A 30 7.90 3.56 -14.93
N ASN A 31 6.86 4.05 -14.25
CA ASN A 31 6.99 4.70 -12.94
C ASN A 31 6.48 3.83 -11.77
N ALA A 32 5.98 2.62 -12.02
CA ALA A 32 5.58 1.75 -10.92
C ALA A 32 6.82 1.20 -10.21
N ALA A 33 6.76 1.01 -8.89
CA ALA A 33 7.87 0.48 -8.11
C ALA A 33 8.41 -0.86 -8.66
N THR A 34 7.56 -1.67 -9.29
CA THR A 34 7.92 -2.93 -9.97
C THR A 34 8.83 -2.77 -11.18
N ASP A 35 8.89 -1.58 -11.78
CA ASP A 35 9.66 -1.30 -13.00
C ASP A 35 11.14 -1.02 -12.69
N TYR A 36 11.49 -0.86 -11.40
CA TYR A 36 12.83 -0.53 -10.94
C TYR A 36 13.59 -1.77 -10.45
N SER A 37 14.91 -1.78 -10.67
CA SER A 37 15.80 -2.90 -10.26
C SER A 37 15.82 -3.19 -8.74
N GLY A 38 15.38 -2.25 -7.90
CA GLY A 38 15.30 -2.40 -6.45
C GLY A 38 14.06 -3.15 -5.95
N TRP A 39 13.08 -3.43 -6.82
CA TRP A 39 11.80 -4.03 -6.44
C TRP A 39 11.94 -5.33 -5.64
N GLN A 40 12.87 -6.21 -6.02
CA GLN A 40 13.07 -7.51 -5.35
C GLN A 40 13.34 -7.39 -3.83
N TYR A 41 13.96 -6.29 -3.38
CA TYR A 41 14.22 -6.08 -1.95
C TYR A 41 12.93 -5.69 -1.20
N ILE A 42 12.08 -4.91 -1.87
CA ILE A 42 10.76 -4.52 -1.38
C ILE A 42 9.80 -5.72 -1.39
N GLU A 43 9.87 -6.58 -2.40
CA GLU A 43 9.13 -7.85 -2.45
C GLU A 43 9.51 -8.77 -1.29
N ASN A 44 10.80 -8.90 -0.98
CA ASN A 44 11.26 -9.66 0.18
C ASN A 44 10.74 -9.06 1.50
N ASN A 45 10.64 -7.74 1.59
CA ASN A 45 10.03 -7.08 2.75
C ASN A 45 8.54 -7.44 2.89
N ALA A 46 7.78 -7.48 1.80
CA ALA A 46 6.39 -7.92 1.81
C ALA A 46 6.25 -9.36 2.33
N ALA A 47 7.11 -10.28 1.88
CA ALA A 47 7.13 -11.66 2.36
C ALA A 47 7.41 -11.76 3.87
N ARG A 48 8.41 -11.02 4.38
CA ARG A 48 8.71 -10.97 5.83
C ARG A 48 7.54 -10.39 6.64
N THR A 49 6.89 -9.36 6.12
CA THR A 49 5.72 -8.74 6.75
C THR A 49 4.56 -9.74 6.84
N ALA A 50 4.32 -10.50 5.76
CA ALA A 50 3.30 -11.55 5.75
C ALA A 50 3.63 -12.73 6.68
N ASP A 51 4.90 -13.17 6.75
CA ASP A 51 5.34 -14.20 7.70
C ASP A 51 5.15 -13.73 9.16
N SER A 52 5.44 -12.47 9.46
CA SER A 52 5.22 -11.88 10.79
C SER A 52 3.73 -11.84 11.16
N TYR A 53 2.86 -11.47 10.21
CA TYR A 53 1.41 -11.54 10.39
C TYR A 53 0.92 -12.98 10.62
N ALA A 54 1.36 -13.93 9.78
CA ALA A 54 0.98 -15.33 9.93
C ALA A 54 1.44 -15.93 11.27
N ALA A 55 2.63 -15.58 11.76
CA ALA A 55 3.11 -16.07 13.05
C ALA A 55 2.16 -15.75 14.22
N SER A 56 1.41 -14.64 14.13
CA SER A 56 0.43 -14.22 15.15
C SER A 56 -1.01 -14.69 14.91
N HIS A 57 -1.37 -15.07 13.68
CA HIS A 57 -2.76 -15.41 13.31
C HIS A 57 -2.92 -16.88 12.89
N ASN A 58 -2.01 -17.40 12.07
CA ASN A 58 -1.97 -18.80 11.65
C ASN A 58 -0.53 -19.22 11.26
N PRO A 59 0.26 -19.76 12.21
CA PRO A 59 1.68 -20.03 11.99
C PRO A 59 1.96 -21.18 11.02
N LYS A 60 0.93 -21.84 10.47
CA LYS A 60 1.08 -22.83 9.39
C LYS A 60 1.26 -22.17 8.03
N ALA A 61 0.79 -20.92 7.87
CA ALA A 61 1.00 -20.15 6.66
C ALA A 61 2.42 -19.58 6.65
N THR A 62 3.10 -19.66 5.51
CA THR A 62 4.45 -19.08 5.34
C THR A 62 4.64 -18.53 3.94
N TYR A 63 5.51 -17.52 3.81
CA TYR A 63 5.71 -16.74 2.58
C TYR A 63 7.18 -16.65 2.15
N ILE A 64 8.08 -17.40 2.80
CA ILE A 64 9.53 -17.43 2.51
C ILE A 64 9.91 -17.85 1.08
N PHE A 65 8.97 -18.41 0.31
CA PHE A 65 9.10 -18.71 -1.13
C PHE A 65 7.86 -18.31 -1.91
N ALA A 66 7.13 -17.30 -1.44
CA ALA A 66 5.96 -16.83 -2.14
C ALA A 66 6.34 -16.19 -3.48
N THR A 67 5.51 -16.41 -4.49
CA THR A 67 5.48 -15.55 -5.68
C THR A 67 4.63 -14.32 -5.35
N SER A 68 5.05 -13.14 -5.80
CA SER A 68 4.22 -11.94 -5.71
C SER A 68 3.54 -11.59 -7.04
N GLU A 69 2.37 -10.99 -6.92
CA GLU A 69 1.68 -10.26 -7.98
C GLU A 69 1.31 -8.88 -7.45
N VAL A 70 1.42 -7.87 -8.30
CA VAL A 70 1.04 -6.50 -7.96
C VAL A 70 -0.23 -6.14 -8.72
N VAL A 71 -1.28 -5.77 -7.99
CA VAL A 71 -2.59 -5.46 -8.55
C VAL A 71 -2.98 -4.05 -8.14
N TYR A 72 -3.40 -3.24 -9.11
CA TYR A 72 -3.98 -1.94 -8.82
C TYR A 72 -5.48 -2.08 -8.54
N GLN A 73 -5.94 -1.53 -7.43
CA GLN A 73 -7.35 -1.47 -7.03
C GLN A 73 -7.76 -0.02 -6.80
N SER A 74 -8.88 0.42 -7.37
CA SER A 74 -9.30 1.82 -7.33
C SER A 74 -9.52 2.39 -5.92
N GLU A 75 -9.86 1.54 -4.95
CA GLU A 75 -10.13 1.95 -3.56
C GLU A 75 -8.90 1.83 -2.64
N LEU A 76 -7.96 0.93 -2.96
CA LEU A 76 -6.81 0.60 -2.11
C LEU A 76 -5.46 1.02 -2.71
N GLY A 77 -5.45 1.48 -3.96
CA GLY A 77 -4.23 1.69 -4.73
C GLY A 77 -3.57 0.36 -5.09
N TYR A 78 -2.24 0.36 -5.16
CA TYR A 78 -1.47 -0.84 -5.45
C TYR A 78 -1.39 -1.76 -4.23
N VAL A 79 -1.82 -3.01 -4.44
CA VAL A 79 -1.70 -4.10 -3.47
C VAL A 79 -0.71 -5.15 -3.97
N VAL A 80 -0.04 -5.80 -3.03
CA VAL A 80 0.82 -6.95 -3.29
C VAL A 80 0.07 -8.20 -2.84
N VAL A 81 -0.09 -9.16 -3.74
CA VAL A 81 -0.67 -10.47 -3.47
C VAL A 81 0.46 -11.49 -3.45
N LEU A 82 0.65 -12.15 -2.31
CA LEU A 82 1.62 -13.22 -2.15
C LEU A 82 0.90 -14.57 -2.25
N THR A 83 1.51 -15.51 -2.97
CA THR A 83 1.07 -16.90 -3.01
C THR A 83 2.25 -17.83 -2.78
N ASN A 84 2.17 -18.70 -1.77
CA ASN A 84 3.11 -19.78 -1.56
C ASN A 84 2.41 -21.13 -1.66
N LYS A 85 2.93 -22.01 -2.52
CA LYS A 85 2.48 -23.40 -2.65
C LYS A 85 3.52 -24.32 -2.00
N GLY A 86 3.18 -24.83 -0.82
CA GLY A 86 4.00 -25.79 -0.08
C GLY A 86 4.14 -27.13 -0.82
N ARG A 87 5.19 -27.88 -0.48
CA ARG A 87 5.48 -29.19 -1.10
C ARG A 87 4.42 -30.24 -0.82
N SER A 88 3.73 -30.12 0.31
CA SER A 88 2.59 -30.95 0.73
C SER A 88 1.29 -30.61 0.00
N GLY A 89 1.29 -29.57 -0.84
CA GLY A 89 0.09 -29.07 -1.52
C GLY A 89 -0.64 -27.97 -0.76
N ASP A 90 -0.16 -27.58 0.42
CA ASP A 90 -0.71 -26.44 1.17
C ASP A 90 -0.53 -25.13 0.39
N ILE A 91 -1.51 -24.24 0.48
CA ILE A 91 -1.50 -22.95 -0.19
C ILE A 91 -1.68 -21.84 0.84
N SER A 92 -0.72 -20.93 0.91
CA SER A 92 -0.81 -19.71 1.70
C SER A 92 -0.99 -18.52 0.75
N THR A 93 -1.94 -17.65 1.02
CA THR A 93 -2.07 -16.37 0.33
C THR A 93 -2.07 -15.20 1.31
N ALA A 94 -1.57 -14.05 0.89
CA ALA A 94 -1.67 -12.80 1.65
C ALA A 94 -1.90 -11.63 0.71
N THR A 95 -2.71 -10.66 1.14
CA THR A 95 -2.87 -9.38 0.46
C THR A 95 -2.29 -8.29 1.35
N LEU A 96 -1.45 -7.45 0.77
CA LEU A 96 -0.78 -6.36 1.47
C LEU A 96 -1.05 -5.04 0.76
N THR A 97 -1.44 -4.00 1.50
CA THR A 97 -1.43 -2.63 1.01
C THR A 97 -0.05 -2.02 1.22
N THR A 98 0.28 -1.06 0.38
CA THR A 98 1.56 -0.34 0.43
C THR A 98 1.43 0.89 1.33
N ASN A 99 2.43 1.13 2.18
CA ASN A 99 2.49 2.32 3.05
C ASN A 99 3.51 3.35 2.51
N PHE A 100 3.81 3.29 1.22
CA PHE A 100 4.75 4.15 0.52
C PHE A 100 4.17 4.56 -0.84
N ASP A 101 4.80 5.54 -1.47
CA ASP A 101 4.43 5.97 -2.82
C ASP A 101 4.84 4.91 -3.85
N PHE A 102 3.88 4.11 -4.31
CA PHE A 102 4.13 3.04 -5.27
C PHE A 102 4.54 3.54 -6.66
N CYS A 103 4.26 4.80 -6.98
CA CYS A 103 4.67 5.42 -8.24
C CYS A 103 6.02 6.17 -8.12
N GLY A 104 6.71 6.02 -6.99
CA GLY A 104 8.03 6.58 -6.74
C GLY A 104 9.14 5.55 -6.91
N ASP A 105 10.38 6.05 -7.03
CA ASP A 105 11.59 5.22 -7.09
C ASP A 105 11.79 4.45 -5.76
N PRO A 106 11.70 3.10 -5.76
CA PRO A 106 11.85 2.28 -4.57
C PRO A 106 13.29 2.25 -4.05
N ALA A 107 14.30 2.69 -4.82
CA ALA A 107 15.67 2.83 -4.32
C ALA A 107 15.79 3.86 -3.17
N ARG A 108 14.75 4.67 -2.97
CA ARG A 108 14.65 5.64 -1.87
C ARG A 108 14.04 5.03 -0.61
N LEU A 109 13.52 3.81 -0.68
CA LEU A 109 12.95 3.09 0.45
C LEU A 109 14.06 2.33 1.18
N ASP A 110 14.05 2.39 2.51
CA ASP A 110 14.84 1.49 3.35
C ASP A 110 14.06 0.17 3.48
N ASP A 111 14.54 -0.86 2.80
CA ASP A 111 13.91 -2.18 2.75
C ASP A 111 13.97 -2.92 4.09
N ASN A 112 14.70 -2.42 5.10
CA ASN A 112 14.72 -2.99 6.45
C ASN A 112 13.59 -2.46 7.34
N ARG A 113 12.85 -1.44 6.90
CA ARG A 113 11.69 -0.93 7.62
C ARG A 113 10.58 -1.98 7.69
N GLU A 114 10.00 -2.15 8.88
CA GLU A 114 8.91 -3.12 9.11
C GLU A 114 7.53 -2.57 8.72
N ASP A 115 7.43 -1.28 8.37
CA ASP A 115 6.17 -0.58 8.13
C ASP A 115 5.93 -0.23 6.65
N LEU A 116 6.65 -0.84 5.71
CA LEU A 116 6.43 -0.62 4.27
C LEU A 116 5.10 -1.20 3.77
N PHE A 117 4.59 -2.23 4.45
CA PHE A 117 3.37 -2.92 4.06
C PHE A 117 2.44 -3.11 5.25
N THR A 118 1.15 -3.18 4.96
CA THR A 118 0.12 -3.59 5.93
C THR A 118 -0.61 -4.80 5.37
N VAL A 119 -0.64 -5.92 6.11
CA VAL A 119 -1.42 -7.09 5.71
C VAL A 119 -2.91 -6.78 5.92
N THR A 120 -3.69 -6.89 4.86
CA THR A 120 -5.15 -6.68 4.89
C THR A 120 -5.95 -7.98 4.83
N GLY A 121 -5.28 -9.10 4.56
CA GLY A 121 -5.85 -10.43 4.74
C GLY A 121 -4.86 -11.55 4.47
N GLY A 122 -4.99 -12.65 5.21
CA GLY A 122 -4.29 -13.91 4.97
C GLY A 122 -5.26 -15.05 4.68
N SER A 123 -4.79 -16.10 4.00
CA SER A 123 -5.49 -17.39 3.95
C SER A 123 -4.52 -18.57 3.94
N PHE A 124 -4.95 -19.68 4.55
CA PHE A 124 -4.26 -20.97 4.51
C PHE A 124 -5.24 -22.05 4.08
N ASN A 125 -4.96 -22.71 2.97
CA ASN A 125 -5.86 -23.69 2.34
C ASN A 125 -7.29 -23.14 2.16
N GLY A 126 -7.40 -21.85 1.78
CA GLY A 126 -8.67 -21.15 1.56
C GLY A 126 -9.38 -20.68 2.84
N GLN A 127 -8.82 -20.94 4.03
CA GLN A 127 -9.36 -20.43 5.29
C GLN A 127 -8.69 -19.11 5.66
N HIS A 128 -9.49 -18.04 5.78
CA HIS A 128 -9.01 -16.71 6.14
C HIS A 128 -8.60 -16.61 7.61
N PHE A 129 -7.61 -15.75 7.89
CA PHE A 129 -7.11 -15.45 9.23
C PHE A 129 -6.57 -14.03 9.34
#